data_AF-A0A411WX41-F1
#
_entry.id   AF-A0A411WX41-F1
#
_cell.length_a   1.000
_cell.length_b   1.000
_cell.length_c   1.000
_cell.angle_alpha   90.00
_cell.angle_beta   90.00
_cell.angle_gamma   90.00
#
_symmetry.space_group_name_H-M   'P 1'
#
loop_
_entity.id
_entity.type
_entity.pdbx_description
1 polymer ?
#
loop_
_entity_poly.entity_id
_entity_poly.type
_entity_poly.pdbx_seq_one_letter_code
_entity_poly.pdbx_strand_id
1 'polypeptide(L)'
;MESSRLEQLEQGLRHALQLVERDESGAQGELERSHPAARAAEAAEMMLPEPLTLASLAEAIRHKIDTVQVLLERARGHEKLPPDAQLAADEGYMTGADDLTQHRAGS
;
A
#
# COMPACT_ATOMS: atom_id res chain seq x y z
N MET A 1 -14.02 -10.42 -3.17
CA MET A 1 -13.00 -10.93 -4.13
C MET A 1 -11.73 -10.07 -4.11
N GLU A 2 -11.85 -8.74 -4.10
CA GLU A 2 -10.69 -7.84 -4.00
C GLU A 2 -9.97 -7.94 -2.64
N SER A 3 -10.72 -8.05 -1.55
CA SER A 3 -10.23 -8.29 -0.19
C SER A 3 -9.33 -9.54 -0.10
N SER A 4 -9.76 -10.66 -0.67
CA SER A 4 -8.97 -11.91 -0.66
C SER A 4 -7.63 -11.79 -1.41
N ARG A 5 -7.57 -11.01 -2.49
CA ARG A 5 -6.31 -10.77 -3.20
C ARG A 5 -5.36 -9.89 -2.38
N LEU A 6 -5.90 -8.85 -1.74
CA LEU A 6 -5.12 -7.99 -0.86
C LEU A 6 -4.60 -8.74 0.39
N GLU A 7 -5.36 -9.70 0.92
CA GLU A 7 -4.92 -10.56 2.03
C GLU A 7 -3.78 -11.49 1.61
N GLN A 8 -3.86 -12.09 0.41
CA GLN A 8 -2.76 -12.90 -0.14
C GLN A 8 -1.50 -12.07 -0.36
N LEU A 9 -1.65 -10.84 -0.85
CA LEU A 9 -0.55 -9.91 -1.03
C LEU A 9 0.10 -9.54 0.31
N GLU A 10 -0.70 -9.21 1.33
CA GLU A 10 -0.19 -8.90 2.68
C GLU A 10 0.59 -10.07 3.28
N GLN A 11 0.10 -11.29 3.12
CA GLN A 11 0.80 -12.51 3.57
C GLN A 11 2.13 -12.71 2.84
N GLY A 12 2.17 -12.52 1.51
CA GLY A 12 3.40 -12.61 0.72
C GLY A 12 4.45 -11.59 1.16
N LEU A 13 4.02 -10.35 1.40
CA LEU A 13 4.90 -9.27 1.86
C LEU A 13 5.43 -9.53 3.27
N ARG A 14 4.60 -10.03 4.20
CA ARG A 14 5.05 -10.43 5.53
C ARG A 14 6.06 -11.57 5.49
N HIS A 15 5.85 -12.55 4.60
CA HIS A 15 6.82 -13.62 4.42
C HIS A 15 8.17 -13.08 3.92
N ALA A 16 8.15 -12.18 2.93
CA ALA A 16 9.37 -11.53 2.44
C ALA A 16 10.07 -10.73 3.56
N LEU A 17 9.32 -9.97 4.36
CA LEU A 17 9.87 -9.21 5.50
C LEU A 17 10.53 -10.14 6.53
N GLN A 18 9.87 -11.25 6.87
CA GLN A 18 10.41 -12.23 7.81
C GLN A 18 11.73 -12.83 7.30
N LEU A 19 11.87 -13.05 5.99
CA LEU A 19 13.13 -13.51 5.40
C LEU A 19 14.24 -12.47 5.52
N VAL A 20 13.92 -11.18 5.36
CA VAL A 20 14.89 -10.09 5.57
C VAL A 20 15.31 -9.99 7.03
N GLU A 21 14.36 -10.06 7.97
CA GLU A 21 14.64 -9.91 9.40
C GLU A 21 15.41 -11.11 10.00
N ARG A 22 15.21 -12.30 9.43
CA ARG A 22 15.97 -13.50 9.80
C ARG A 22 17.34 -13.57 9.14
N ASP A 23 17.63 -12.69 8.20
CA ASP A 23 18.92 -12.66 7.54
C ASP A 23 19.96 -12.03 8.48
N GLU A 24 20.52 -12.87 9.34
CA GLU A 24 21.57 -12.51 10.30
C GLU A 24 22.95 -12.38 9.62
N SER A 25 23.03 -12.57 8.29
CA SER A 25 24.31 -12.47 7.56
C SER A 25 24.93 -11.07 7.69
N GLY A 26 24.12 -10.08 8.08
CA GLY A 26 24.57 -8.70 8.24
C GLY A 26 25.11 -8.13 6.94
N ALA A 27 24.62 -8.62 5.79
CA ALA A 27 25.07 -8.20 4.47
C ALA A 27 24.89 -6.67 4.31
N GLN A 28 25.98 -5.94 4.59
CA GLN A 28 26.10 -4.52 4.32
C GLN A 28 26.51 -4.37 2.85
N GLY A 29 25.57 -4.56 1.95
CA GLY A 29 25.84 -4.52 0.53
C GLY A 29 24.61 -4.70 -0.35
N GLU A 30 24.84 -4.65 -1.65
CA GLU A 30 23.82 -5.00 -2.63
C GLU A 30 23.44 -6.47 -2.49
N LEU A 31 22.14 -6.70 -2.48
CA LEU A 31 21.50 -7.98 -2.40
C LEU A 31 21.31 -8.51 -3.83
N GLU A 32 21.67 -9.76 -4.07
CA GLU A 32 21.38 -10.38 -5.35
C GLU A 32 19.87 -10.62 -5.53
N ARG A 33 19.38 -10.54 -6.78
CA ARG A 33 17.98 -10.93 -7.09
C ARG A 33 17.68 -12.40 -6.83
N SER A 34 18.72 -13.23 -6.77
CA SER A 34 18.62 -14.65 -6.39
C SER A 34 18.28 -14.84 -4.90
N HIS A 35 18.43 -13.81 -4.08
CA HIS A 35 18.24 -13.88 -2.63
C HIS A 35 16.79 -14.28 -2.28
N PRO A 36 16.57 -15.15 -1.26
CA PRO A 36 15.24 -15.61 -0.88
C PRO A 36 14.24 -14.47 -0.64
N ALA A 37 14.68 -13.40 0.05
CA ALA A 37 13.85 -12.24 0.31
C ALA A 37 13.49 -11.45 -0.97
N ALA A 38 14.44 -11.29 -1.90
CA ALA A 38 14.19 -10.61 -3.17
C ALA A 38 13.17 -11.39 -4.03
N ARG A 39 13.35 -12.71 -4.12
CA ARG A 39 12.41 -13.59 -4.84
C ARG A 39 11.02 -13.59 -4.22
N ALA A 40 10.93 -13.58 -2.89
CA ALA A 40 9.65 -13.51 -2.19
C ALA A 40 8.93 -12.18 -2.45
N ALA A 41 9.68 -11.06 -2.47
CA ALA A 41 9.13 -9.76 -2.81
C ALA A 41 8.62 -9.71 -4.27
N GLU A 42 9.38 -10.24 -5.24
CA GLU A 42 8.93 -10.33 -6.63
C GLU A 42 7.67 -11.21 -6.78
N ALA A 43 7.61 -12.33 -6.06
CA ALA A 43 6.43 -13.20 -6.05
C ALA A 43 5.20 -12.50 -5.46
N ALA A 44 5.40 -11.52 -4.58
CA ALA A 44 4.36 -10.62 -4.07
C ALA A 44 4.08 -9.43 -5.00
N GLU A 45 4.41 -9.52 -6.29
CA GLU A 45 4.22 -8.48 -7.31
C GLU A 45 4.87 -7.13 -6.94
N MET A 46 5.91 -7.13 -6.09
CA MET A 46 6.58 -5.93 -5.65
C MET A 46 7.68 -5.53 -6.64
N MET A 47 7.72 -4.24 -7.01
CA MET A 47 8.91 -3.69 -7.67
C MET A 47 10.07 -3.62 -6.66
N LEU A 48 11.19 -4.22 -7.01
CA LEU A 48 12.39 -4.21 -6.18
C LEU A 48 12.98 -2.79 -6.13
N PRO A 49 13.39 -2.31 -4.94
CA PRO A 49 14.00 -0.99 -4.81
C PRO A 49 15.41 -0.95 -5.40
N GLU A 50 15.83 0.22 -5.86
CA GLU A 50 17.20 0.52 -6.26
C GLU A 50 17.78 1.62 -5.36
N PRO A 51 18.90 1.38 -4.66
CA PRO A 51 19.71 0.16 -4.67
C PRO A 51 19.01 -1.01 -3.97
N LEU A 52 19.22 -2.23 -4.45
CA LEU A 52 18.65 -3.44 -3.86
C LEU A 52 19.53 -3.88 -2.70
N THR A 53 19.16 -3.55 -1.47
CA THR A 53 19.87 -3.91 -0.22
C THR A 53 18.88 -4.50 0.76
N LEU A 54 19.33 -5.21 1.80
CA LEU A 54 18.42 -5.69 2.86
C LEU A 54 17.64 -4.54 3.51
N ALA A 55 18.30 -3.40 3.76
CA ALA A 55 17.67 -2.24 4.38
C ALA A 55 16.59 -1.60 3.50
N SER A 56 16.92 -1.30 2.24
CA SER A 56 15.98 -0.71 1.29
C SER A 56 14.82 -1.66 0.96
N LEU A 57 15.10 -2.97 0.88
CA LEU A 57 14.06 -3.99 0.69
C LEU A 57 13.12 -4.06 1.91
N ALA A 58 13.65 -4.09 3.13
CA ALA A 58 12.83 -4.10 4.34
C ALA A 58 11.94 -2.85 4.45
N GLU A 59 12.49 -1.67 4.17
CA GLU A 59 11.75 -0.42 4.18
C GLU A 59 10.63 -0.42 3.14
N ALA A 60 10.95 -0.80 1.91
CA ALA A 60 9.98 -0.85 0.83
C ALA A 60 8.87 -1.88 1.10
N ILE A 61 9.21 -3.05 1.68
CA ILE A 61 8.21 -4.06 2.08
C ILE A 61 7.28 -3.51 3.16
N ARG A 62 7.82 -2.88 4.21
CA ARG A 62 7.02 -2.28 5.28
C ARG A 62 6.05 -1.23 4.74
N HIS A 63 6.53 -0.31 3.91
CA HIS A 63 5.68 0.71 3.29
C HIS A 63 4.55 0.10 2.43
N LYS A 64 4.85 -0.98 1.70
CA LYS A 64 3.84 -1.68 0.90
C LYS A 64 2.79 -2.36 1.78
N ILE A 65 3.21 -2.98 2.89
CA ILE A 65 2.29 -3.59 3.87
C ILE A 65 1.32 -2.54 4.41
N ASP A 66 1.82 -1.37 4.82
CA ASP A 66 0.99 -0.28 5.34
C ASP A 66 -0.05 0.16 4.30
N THR A 67 0.37 0.30 3.04
CA THR A 67 -0.53 0.65 1.93
C THR A 67 -1.62 -0.42 1.73
N VAL A 68 -1.24 -1.70 1.74
CA VAL A 68 -2.20 -2.81 1.56
C VAL A 68 -3.18 -2.88 2.73
N GLN A 69 -2.74 -2.61 3.96
CA GLN A 69 -3.62 -2.57 5.13
C GLN A 69 -4.68 -1.49 5.00
N VAL A 70 -4.30 -0.27 4.58
CA VAL A 70 -5.26 0.81 4.32
C VAL A 70 -6.30 0.39 3.27
N LEU A 71 -5.87 -0.29 2.21
CA LEU A 71 -6.78 -0.79 1.17
C LEU A 71 -7.72 -1.89 1.70
N LEU A 72 -7.21 -2.80 2.53
CA LEU A 72 -8.02 -3.83 3.18
C LEU A 72 -9.07 -3.24 4.11
N GLU A 73 -8.69 -2.24 4.91
CA GLU A 73 -9.62 -1.53 5.79
C GLU A 73 -10.73 -0.83 4.99
N ARG A 74 -10.37 -0.17 3.89
CA ARG A 74 -11.34 0.48 3.00
C ARG A 74 -12.27 -0.54 2.33
N ALA A 75 -11.73 -1.63 1.79
CA ALA A 75 -12.53 -2.68 1.17
C ALA A 75 -13.55 -3.27 2.15
N ARG A 76 -13.10 -3.59 3.38
CA ARG A 76 -13.97 -4.09 4.45
C ARG A 76 -14.99 -3.06 4.94
N GLY A 77 -14.64 -1.77 4.90
CA GLY A 77 -15.56 -0.67 5.23
C GLY A 77 -16.65 -0.49 4.18
N HIS A 78 -16.30 -0.62 2.90
CA HIS A 78 -17.24 -0.51 1.78
C HIS A 78 -18.19 -1.72 1.72
N GLU A 79 -17.72 -2.93 2.06
CA GLU A 79 -18.57 -4.12 2.19
C GLU A 79 -19.61 -4.00 3.33
N LYS A 80 -19.44 -3.06 4.27
CA LYS A 80 -20.33 -2.84 5.42
C LYS A 80 -21.32 -1.68 5.24
N LEU A 81 -21.23 -0.91 4.15
CA LEU A 81 -22.16 0.18 3.90
C LEU A 81 -23.46 -0.40 3.32
N PRO A 82 -24.63 -0.13 3.92
CA PRO A 82 -25.90 -0.39 3.25
C PRO A 82 -25.97 0.46 1.98
N PRO A 83 -26.60 -0.04 0.90
CA PRO A 83 -26.61 0.60 -0.42
C PRO A 83 -27.11 2.06 -0.40
N ASP A 84 -27.95 2.42 0.59
CA ASP A 84 -28.46 3.78 0.78
C ASP A 84 -27.40 4.79 1.29
N ALA A 85 -26.26 4.33 1.82
CA ALA A 85 -25.19 5.20 2.33
C ALA A 85 -24.05 5.41 1.32
N GLN A 86 -23.99 4.61 0.25
CA GLN A 86 -22.98 4.75 -0.81
C GLN A 86 -23.18 6.04 -1.61
N LEU A 87 -24.44 6.46 -1.81
CA LEU A 87 -24.81 7.68 -2.54
C LEU A 87 -24.35 8.98 -1.84
N ALA A 88 -24.41 9.03 -0.52
CA ALA A 88 -24.01 10.22 0.24
C ALA A 88 -22.49 10.45 0.28
N ALA A 89 -21.68 9.41 0.05
CA ALA A 89 -20.22 9.51 0.03
C ALA A 89 -19.67 10.07 -1.30
N ASP A 90 -20.35 9.81 -2.42
CA ASP A 90 -20.01 10.36 -3.74
C ASP A 90 -20.48 11.83 -3.90
N GLU A 91 -21.62 12.22 -3.30
CA GLU A 91 -22.13 13.60 -3.40
C GLU A 91 -21.35 14.64 -2.57
N GLY A 92 -20.61 14.22 -1.55
CA GLY A 92 -19.81 15.13 -0.71
C GLY A 92 -18.59 15.76 -1.40
N TYR A 93 -18.19 15.28 -2.58
CA TYR A 93 -17.03 15.82 -3.32
C TYR A 93 -17.39 16.95 -4.29
N MET A 94 -18.67 17.19 -4.61
CA MET A 94 -19.08 18.22 -5.58
C MET A 94 -19.53 19.56 -4.97
N THR A 95 -19.61 19.70 -3.64
CA THR A 95 -20.13 20.93 -3.01
C THR A 95 -19.06 21.89 -2.46
N GLY A 96 -17.77 21.63 -2.69
CA GLY A 96 -16.68 22.42 -2.10
C GLY A 96 -15.95 23.41 -3.03
N ALA A 97 -16.29 23.47 -4.32
CA ALA A 97 -15.45 24.17 -5.31
C ALA A 97 -16.08 25.41 -5.98
N ASP A 98 -17.29 25.86 -5.58
CA ASP A 98 -17.98 26.97 -6.26
C ASP A 98 -18.09 28.29 -5.46
N ASP A 99 -17.42 28.43 -4.32
CA ASP A 99 -17.55 29.64 -3.46
C ASP A 99 -16.33 30.59 -3.48
N LEU A 100 -15.47 30.52 -4.51
CA LEU A 100 -14.26 31.38 -4.59
C LEU A 100 -14.28 32.46 -5.68
N THR A 101 -15.38 32.63 -6.43
CA THR A 101 -15.44 33.58 -7.55
C THR A 101 -16.29 34.84 -7.37
N GLN A 102 -16.87 35.11 -6.19
CA GLN A 102 -17.77 36.27 -6.03
C GLN A 102 -17.31 37.42 -5.13
N HIS A 103 -16.09 37.44 -4.59
CA HIS A 103 -15.64 38.54 -3.71
C HIS A 103 -14.53 39.44 -4.30
N ARG A 104 -14.57 39.70 -5.62
CA ARG A 104 -13.74 40.76 -6.22
C ARG A 104 -14.45 41.48 -7.39
N ALA A 105 -15.62 42.05 -7.13
CA ALA A 105 -16.21 43.06 -8.01
C ALA A 105 -17.08 44.04 -7.19
N GLY A 106 -16.64 45.31 -7.10
CA GLY A 106 -17.35 46.44 -6.49
C GLY A 106 -17.09 46.59 -4.99
N SER A 107 -16.61 47.72 -4.47
CA SER A 107 -16.67 49.12 -4.92
C SER A 107 -15.47 49.92 -4.41
#